data_AF-A0A976KPW5-F1
#
_entry.id   AF-A0A976KPW5-F1
#
_cell.length_a   1.000
_cell.length_b   1.000
_cell.length_c   1.000
_cell.angle_alpha   90.00
_cell.angle_beta   90.00
_cell.angle_gamma   90.00
#
_symmetry.space_group_name_H-M   'P 1'
#
loop_
_entity.id
_entity.type
_entity.pdbx_description
1 polymer ?
#
loop_
_entity_poly.entity_id
_entity_poly.type
_entity_poly.pdbx_seq_one_letter_code
_entity_poly.pdbx_strand_id
1 'polypeptide(L)'
;MRCHAYQLPASAYRQLETQILEAVATADREQLLFLLADQREELQLLSGAWRVLFAAAETEFYQYVNAERRRARMAVSPDEMSDFAALLNDPEFGATWAPVDFSLVELADSIPEDEEEADIGIVFVEESDNWLWTPPNYEIHAIAPDVYSLLEPHMRELIDEEDFHSLARLCADHCEAVVEFSPQRWKTLRQQVTEQVPELIPAISRVLTPPDDYTSMSEALRLIATPTLQPSLDAWLRVHGDGQQYALYFRDIGREAAEEEPT
;
A
#
# COMPACT_ATOMS: atom_id res chain seq x y z
N MET A 1 -4.21 -0.66 2.96
CA MET A 1 -5.01 -1.89 2.79
C MET A 1 -4.47 -2.70 1.62
N ARG A 2 -4.33 -4.03 1.76
CA ARG A 2 -4.02 -4.95 0.65
C ARG A 2 -5.31 -5.40 -0.05
N CYS A 3 -5.18 -6.02 -1.22
CA CYS A 3 -6.31 -6.67 -1.91
C CYS A 3 -6.01 -8.14 -2.15
N HIS A 4 -7.05 -8.94 -2.35
CA HIS A 4 -6.97 -10.35 -2.70
C HIS A 4 -7.66 -10.57 -4.04
N ALA A 5 -6.97 -11.17 -4.98
CA ALA A 5 -7.52 -11.60 -6.25
C ALA A 5 -8.08 -13.01 -6.08
N TYR A 6 -9.37 -13.17 -6.36
CA TYR A 6 -10.07 -14.43 -6.30
C TYR A 6 -10.40 -14.89 -7.71
N GLN A 7 -9.78 -15.99 -8.13
CA GLN A 7 -10.07 -16.60 -9.41
C GLN A 7 -11.26 -17.55 -9.29
N LEU A 8 -12.18 -17.48 -10.24
CA LEU A 8 -13.33 -18.36 -10.36
C LEU A 8 -13.31 -19.03 -11.74
N PRO A 9 -13.72 -20.29 -11.87
CA PRO A 9 -14.03 -20.87 -13.18
C PRO A 9 -15.11 -20.04 -13.89
N ALA A 10 -15.01 -19.83 -15.20
CA ALA A 10 -15.93 -18.97 -15.94
C ALA A 10 -17.38 -19.45 -15.85
N SER A 11 -17.59 -20.77 -15.83
CA SER A 11 -18.93 -21.35 -15.64
C SER A 11 -19.57 -20.95 -14.30
N ALA A 12 -18.77 -20.80 -13.24
CA ALA A 12 -19.22 -20.31 -11.94
C ALA A 12 -19.38 -18.79 -11.95
N TYR A 13 -18.42 -18.06 -12.53
CA TYR A 13 -18.50 -16.60 -12.67
C TYR A 13 -19.78 -16.20 -13.42
N ARG A 14 -20.05 -16.77 -14.60
CA ARG A 14 -21.23 -16.46 -15.42
C ARG A 14 -22.56 -16.75 -14.71
N GLN A 15 -22.60 -17.72 -13.80
CA GLN A 15 -23.79 -17.99 -12.99
C GLN A 15 -24.03 -16.91 -11.93
N LEU A 16 -22.96 -16.29 -11.44
CA LEU A 16 -22.99 -15.31 -10.36
C LEU A 16 -22.76 -13.87 -10.85
N GLU A 17 -22.52 -13.65 -12.14
CA GLU A 17 -22.02 -12.39 -12.69
C GLU A 17 -22.81 -11.16 -12.23
N THR A 18 -24.14 -11.17 -12.41
CA THR A 18 -24.99 -10.07 -11.95
C THR A 18 -24.85 -9.81 -10.45
N GLN A 19 -24.72 -10.88 -9.64
CA GLN A 19 -24.57 -10.79 -8.19
C GLN A 19 -23.19 -10.27 -7.81
N ILE A 20 -22.14 -10.68 -8.54
CA ILE A 20 -20.77 -10.20 -8.37
C ILE A 20 -20.72 -8.69 -8.67
N LEU A 21 -21.22 -8.26 -9.82
CA LEU A 21 -21.19 -6.84 -10.22
C LEU A 21 -21.98 -5.96 -9.23
N GLU A 22 -23.15 -6.42 -8.76
CA GLU A 22 -23.90 -5.71 -7.72
C GLU A 22 -23.16 -5.68 -6.38
N ALA A 23 -22.59 -6.82 -5.97
CA ALA A 23 -21.91 -6.97 -4.69
C ALA A 23 -20.58 -6.19 -4.62
N VAL A 24 -19.86 -6.08 -5.73
CA VAL A 24 -18.63 -5.26 -5.83
C VAL A 24 -18.90 -3.84 -5.33
N ALA A 25 -19.98 -3.19 -5.76
CA ALA A 25 -20.30 -1.84 -5.31
C ALA A 25 -20.97 -1.78 -3.92
N THR A 26 -21.81 -2.77 -3.59
CA THR A 26 -22.80 -2.60 -2.50
C THR A 26 -22.58 -3.50 -1.29
N ALA A 27 -22.12 -4.74 -1.48
CA ALA A 27 -22.04 -5.74 -0.43
C ALA A 27 -20.96 -5.39 0.61
N ASP A 28 -21.08 -5.92 1.81
CA ASP A 28 -19.93 -5.99 2.72
C ASP A 28 -18.95 -7.08 2.26
N ARG A 29 -17.77 -7.09 2.89
CA ARG A 29 -16.71 -8.03 2.55
C ARG A 29 -17.13 -9.48 2.80
N GLU A 30 -17.80 -9.78 3.90
CA GLU A 30 -18.18 -11.15 4.26
C GLU A 30 -19.21 -11.73 3.29
N GLN A 31 -20.17 -10.93 2.86
CA GLN A 31 -21.15 -11.28 1.83
C GLN A 31 -20.46 -11.59 0.50
N LEU A 32 -19.54 -10.72 0.06
CA LEU A 32 -18.79 -10.94 -1.17
C LEU A 32 -17.89 -12.18 -1.06
N LEU A 33 -17.27 -12.42 0.11
CA LEU A 33 -16.50 -13.64 0.33
C LEU A 33 -17.36 -14.90 0.33
N PHE A 34 -18.52 -14.87 0.98
CA PHE A 34 -19.46 -15.98 0.95
C PHE A 34 -19.89 -16.32 -0.48
N LEU A 35 -20.14 -15.30 -1.31
CA LEU A 35 -20.54 -15.48 -2.71
C LEU A 35 -19.52 -16.30 -3.51
N LEU A 36 -18.22 -16.06 -3.33
CA LEU A 36 -17.19 -16.77 -4.11
C LEU A 36 -16.52 -17.94 -3.34
N ALA A 37 -16.84 -18.21 -2.07
CA ALA A 37 -16.04 -19.02 -1.13
C ALA A 37 -15.68 -20.45 -1.62
N ASP A 38 -16.51 -21.06 -2.46
CA ASP A 38 -16.34 -22.46 -2.89
C ASP A 38 -15.43 -22.65 -4.11
N GLN A 39 -14.85 -21.57 -4.68
CA GLN A 39 -14.37 -21.59 -6.08
C GLN A 39 -12.89 -21.19 -6.30
N ARG A 40 -12.06 -21.04 -5.26
CA ARG A 40 -10.92 -20.10 -5.31
C ARG A 40 -9.50 -20.68 -5.19
N GLU A 41 -8.61 -20.12 -6.00
CA GLU A 41 -7.24 -19.78 -5.61
C GLU A 41 -7.21 -18.29 -5.20
N GLU A 42 -6.46 -17.97 -4.15
CA GLU A 42 -6.36 -16.62 -3.58
C GLU A 42 -4.94 -16.10 -3.73
N LEU A 43 -4.80 -14.96 -4.39
CA LEU A 43 -3.52 -14.26 -4.53
C LEU A 43 -3.57 -12.91 -3.83
N GLN A 44 -2.57 -12.62 -3.01
CA GLN A 44 -2.53 -11.36 -2.28
C GLN A 44 -1.79 -10.30 -3.09
N LEU A 45 -2.44 -9.17 -3.33
CA LEU A 45 -1.84 -7.95 -3.87
C LEU A 45 -1.44 -6.98 -2.77
N LEU A 46 -0.18 -6.56 -2.78
CA LEU A 46 0.32 -5.52 -1.87
C LEU A 46 -0.38 -4.17 -2.11
N SER A 47 -0.33 -3.30 -1.10
CA SER A 47 -1.06 -2.03 -1.09
C SER A 47 -0.74 -1.12 -2.30
N GLY A 48 0.51 -1.03 -2.73
CA GLY A 48 0.92 -0.29 -3.93
C GLY A 48 0.55 -1.00 -5.24
N ALA A 49 0.77 -2.31 -5.31
CA ALA A 49 0.49 -3.15 -6.47
C ALA A 49 -0.96 -3.03 -6.97
N TRP A 50 -1.95 -3.24 -6.09
CA TRP A 50 -3.35 -3.13 -6.53
C TRP A 50 -3.73 -1.71 -6.93
N ARG A 51 -3.17 -0.67 -6.30
CA ARG A 51 -3.49 0.72 -6.63
C ARG A 51 -3.03 1.09 -8.04
N VAL A 52 -1.81 0.70 -8.39
CA VAL A 52 -1.27 0.93 -9.73
C VAL A 52 -2.06 0.13 -10.77
N LEU A 53 -2.40 -1.13 -10.47
CA LEU A 53 -3.25 -1.95 -11.33
C LEU A 53 -4.61 -1.29 -11.56
N PHE A 54 -5.31 -0.89 -10.50
CA PHE A 54 -6.65 -0.28 -10.59
C PHE A 54 -6.63 1.06 -11.31
N ALA A 55 -5.57 1.86 -11.12
CA ALA A 55 -5.39 3.10 -11.85
C ALA A 55 -5.19 2.85 -13.36
N ALA A 56 -4.40 1.83 -13.73
CA ALA A 56 -4.21 1.47 -15.13
C ALA A 56 -5.47 0.83 -15.75
N ALA A 57 -6.23 0.09 -14.95
CA ALA A 57 -7.45 -0.61 -15.34
C ALA A 57 -8.72 0.27 -15.34
N GLU A 58 -8.63 1.54 -14.92
CA GLU A 58 -9.79 2.36 -14.52
C GLU A 58 -10.86 2.51 -15.61
N THR A 59 -10.44 2.59 -16.87
CA THR A 59 -11.35 2.81 -18.00
C THR A 59 -11.85 1.52 -18.65
N GLU A 60 -11.22 0.38 -18.34
CA GLU A 60 -11.40 -0.87 -19.06
C GLU A 60 -12.21 -1.89 -18.27
N PHE A 61 -12.10 -1.88 -16.94
CA PHE A 61 -12.70 -2.91 -16.08
C PHE A 61 -13.67 -2.31 -15.06
N TYR A 62 -14.67 -3.12 -14.67
CA TYR A 62 -15.62 -2.68 -13.66
C TYR A 62 -14.97 -2.64 -12.28
N GLN A 63 -14.88 -1.44 -11.70
CA GLN A 63 -14.29 -1.24 -10.38
C GLN A 63 -15.12 -0.32 -9.49
N TYR A 64 -14.93 -0.50 -8.18
CA TYR A 64 -15.46 0.34 -7.11
C TYR A 64 -14.35 0.60 -6.08
N VAL A 65 -13.84 1.83 -6.08
CA VAL A 65 -12.89 2.32 -5.09
C VAL A 65 -13.55 3.42 -4.27
N ASN A 66 -13.50 3.27 -2.95
CA ASN A 66 -14.04 4.25 -2.01
C ASN A 66 -13.17 4.25 -0.74
N ALA A 67 -12.38 5.30 -0.57
CA ALA A 67 -11.44 5.41 0.54
C ALA A 67 -12.14 5.56 1.90
N GLU A 68 -13.21 6.37 1.98
CA GLU A 68 -14.00 6.55 3.22
C GLU A 68 -14.52 5.22 3.79
N ARG A 69 -14.91 4.29 2.91
CA ARG A 69 -15.40 2.96 3.26
C ARG A 69 -14.30 1.91 3.29
N ARG A 70 -13.05 2.30 2.99
CA ARG A 70 -11.90 1.42 2.80
C ARG A 70 -12.21 0.25 1.88
N ARG A 71 -12.75 0.55 0.70
CA ARG A 71 -13.11 -0.45 -0.31
C ARG A 71 -12.30 -0.22 -1.57
N ALA A 72 -11.73 -1.29 -2.09
CA ALA A 72 -11.09 -1.34 -3.39
C ALA A 72 -11.42 -2.68 -4.02
N ARG A 73 -12.35 -2.65 -4.97
CA ARG A 73 -12.86 -3.85 -5.62
C ARG A 73 -12.90 -3.69 -7.12
N MET A 74 -12.65 -4.77 -7.81
CA MET A 74 -12.70 -4.84 -9.26
C MET A 74 -13.19 -6.23 -9.65
N ALA A 75 -13.92 -6.32 -10.76
CA ALA A 75 -14.30 -7.58 -11.34
C ALA A 75 -13.84 -7.60 -12.80
N VAL A 76 -13.20 -8.70 -13.18
CA VAL A 76 -12.77 -9.00 -14.54
C VAL A 76 -13.55 -10.24 -14.95
N SER A 77 -14.45 -10.08 -15.92
CA SER A 77 -15.23 -11.20 -16.43
C SER A 77 -14.36 -12.13 -17.29
N PRO A 78 -14.77 -13.39 -17.49
CA PRO A 78 -14.10 -14.30 -18.39
C PRO A 78 -13.95 -13.76 -19.82
N ASP A 79 -14.91 -12.95 -20.26
CA ASP A 79 -14.90 -12.38 -21.61
C ASP A 79 -13.92 -11.19 -21.73
N GLU A 80 -13.43 -10.65 -20.59
CA GLU A 80 -12.45 -9.55 -20.50
C GLU A 80 -11.04 -10.06 -20.13
N MET A 81 -10.86 -11.36 -19.89
CA MET A 81 -9.60 -11.91 -19.40
C MET A 81 -8.44 -11.76 -20.40
N SER A 82 -8.70 -11.80 -21.69
CA SER A 82 -7.66 -11.57 -22.71
C SER A 82 -7.10 -10.16 -22.62
N ASP A 83 -7.98 -9.17 -22.46
CA ASP A 83 -7.59 -7.76 -22.34
C ASP A 83 -6.86 -7.52 -21.00
N PHE A 84 -7.34 -8.15 -19.92
CA PHE A 84 -6.68 -8.07 -18.61
C PHE A 84 -5.29 -8.74 -18.60
N ALA A 85 -5.16 -9.91 -19.22
CA ALA A 85 -3.87 -10.57 -19.38
C ALA A 85 -2.93 -9.76 -20.27
N ALA A 86 -3.44 -9.12 -21.32
CA ALA A 86 -2.67 -8.22 -22.17
C ALA A 86 -2.17 -7.00 -21.39
N LEU A 87 -2.99 -6.39 -20.53
CA LEU A 87 -2.57 -5.31 -19.63
C LEU A 87 -1.42 -5.77 -18.71
N LEU A 88 -1.57 -6.91 -18.03
CA LEU A 88 -0.56 -7.41 -17.10
C LEU A 88 0.76 -7.78 -17.80
N ASN A 89 0.69 -8.25 -19.06
CA ASN A 89 1.85 -8.62 -19.86
C ASN A 89 2.39 -7.47 -20.74
N ASP A 90 1.79 -6.28 -20.68
CA ASP A 90 2.28 -5.11 -21.43
C ASP A 90 3.69 -4.75 -20.94
N PRO A 91 4.73 -4.76 -21.80
CA PRO A 91 6.09 -4.42 -21.40
C PRO A 91 6.25 -2.99 -20.87
N GLU A 92 5.49 -2.03 -21.40
CA GLU A 92 5.50 -0.64 -20.93
C GLU A 92 4.86 -0.52 -19.56
N PHE A 93 3.75 -1.25 -19.35
CA PHE A 93 3.16 -1.40 -18.03
C PHE A 93 4.22 -2.01 -17.11
N GLY A 94 4.67 -3.25 -17.36
CA GLY A 94 5.66 -3.99 -16.56
C GLY A 94 6.88 -3.16 -16.15
N ALA A 95 7.49 -2.46 -17.11
CA ALA A 95 8.63 -1.60 -16.84
C ALA A 95 8.31 -0.42 -15.91
N THR A 96 7.10 0.13 -15.99
CA THR A 96 6.65 1.27 -15.17
C THR A 96 6.42 0.87 -13.71
N TRP A 97 5.88 -0.32 -13.45
CA TRP A 97 5.56 -0.78 -12.08
C TRP A 97 6.55 -1.79 -11.50
N ALA A 98 7.64 -2.10 -12.20
CA ALA A 98 8.75 -2.93 -11.71
C ALA A 98 9.19 -2.64 -10.25
N PRO A 99 9.19 -1.40 -9.75
CA PRO A 99 9.55 -1.13 -8.35
C PRO A 99 8.57 -1.71 -7.30
N VAL A 100 7.33 -2.05 -7.69
CA VAL A 100 6.24 -2.52 -6.80
C VAL A 100 5.59 -3.83 -7.28
N ASP A 101 6.27 -4.57 -8.16
CA ASP A 101 5.68 -5.59 -9.04
C ASP A 101 5.44 -6.98 -8.44
N PHE A 102 6.07 -7.28 -7.32
CA PHE A 102 6.15 -8.65 -6.79
C PHE A 102 4.83 -9.45 -6.84
N SER A 103 3.74 -8.89 -6.31
CA SER A 103 2.44 -9.57 -6.27
C SER A 103 1.65 -9.55 -7.59
N LEU A 104 1.97 -8.62 -8.49
CA LEU A 104 1.32 -8.51 -9.79
C LEU A 104 1.97 -9.46 -10.82
N VAL A 105 3.26 -9.74 -10.69
CA VAL A 105 3.92 -10.82 -11.44
C VAL A 105 3.31 -12.17 -11.05
N GLU A 106 3.11 -12.42 -9.76
CA GLU A 106 2.42 -13.63 -9.29
C GLU A 106 0.99 -13.73 -9.85
N LEU A 107 0.27 -12.61 -9.92
CA LEU A 107 -1.04 -12.56 -10.57
C LEU A 107 -0.96 -12.87 -12.06
N ALA A 108 -0.01 -12.29 -12.80
CA ALA A 108 0.18 -12.55 -14.22
C ALA A 108 0.51 -14.04 -14.48
N ASP A 109 1.45 -14.60 -13.72
CA ASP A 109 1.87 -16.01 -13.83
C ASP A 109 0.74 -17.00 -13.49
N SER A 110 -0.25 -16.57 -12.71
CA SER A 110 -1.40 -17.39 -12.34
C SER A 110 -2.50 -17.45 -13.40
N ILE A 111 -2.46 -16.58 -14.42
CA ILE A 111 -3.44 -16.55 -15.50
C ILE A 111 -2.95 -17.48 -16.62
N PRO A 112 -3.79 -18.43 -17.10
CA PRO A 112 -3.41 -19.32 -18.20
C PRO A 112 -3.03 -18.53 -19.46
N GLU A 113 -1.91 -18.88 -20.10
CA GLU A 113 -1.40 -18.20 -21.31
C GLU A 113 -2.28 -18.43 -22.55
N ASP A 114 -2.97 -19.57 -22.62
CA ASP A 114 -3.86 -19.91 -23.73
C ASP A 114 -5.28 -19.36 -23.47
N GLU A 115 -5.75 -18.45 -24.33
CA GLU A 115 -7.12 -17.86 -24.26
C GLU A 115 -8.23 -18.93 -24.27
N GLU A 116 -7.99 -20.08 -24.90
CA GLU A 116 -8.92 -21.22 -24.89
C GLU A 116 -8.93 -21.97 -23.54
N GLU A 117 -7.88 -21.82 -22.72
CA GLU A 117 -7.72 -22.41 -21.39
C GLU A 117 -8.01 -21.42 -20.25
N ALA A 118 -7.98 -20.11 -20.51
CA ALA A 118 -8.34 -19.03 -19.58
C ALA A 118 -9.87 -18.95 -19.36
N ASP A 119 -10.50 -20.07 -19.00
CA ASP A 119 -11.91 -20.15 -18.61
C ASP A 119 -12.06 -19.73 -17.13
N ILE A 120 -11.58 -18.53 -16.80
CA ILE A 120 -11.66 -17.96 -15.45
C ILE A 120 -12.20 -16.52 -15.46
N GLY A 121 -12.73 -16.06 -14.34
CA GLY A 121 -12.96 -14.64 -14.05
C GLY A 121 -12.33 -14.28 -12.71
N ILE A 122 -11.97 -13.02 -12.51
CA ILE A 122 -11.25 -12.57 -11.31
C ILE A 122 -12.07 -11.51 -10.57
N VAL A 123 -12.18 -11.67 -9.26
CA VAL A 123 -12.78 -10.66 -8.39
C VAL A 123 -11.76 -10.23 -7.35
N PHE A 124 -11.46 -8.94 -7.33
CA PHE A 124 -10.58 -8.31 -6.36
C PHE A 124 -11.39 -7.84 -5.17
N VAL A 125 -10.97 -8.24 -3.98
CA VAL A 125 -11.64 -7.89 -2.72
C VAL A 125 -10.60 -7.41 -1.73
N GLU A 126 -10.93 -6.36 -0.99
CA GLU A 126 -10.07 -5.83 0.05
C GLU A 126 -9.69 -6.86 1.14
N GLU A 127 -8.49 -6.72 1.69
CA GLU A 127 -8.07 -7.41 2.92
C GLU A 127 -9.02 -7.05 4.08
N SER A 128 -9.20 -7.97 5.02
CA SER A 128 -10.00 -7.70 6.23
C SER A 128 -9.39 -6.57 7.04
N ASP A 129 -10.22 -5.67 7.57
CA ASP A 129 -9.85 -4.66 8.56
C ASP A 129 -9.16 -5.21 9.82
N ASN A 130 -9.12 -6.54 10.01
CA ASN A 130 -8.45 -7.17 11.13
C ASN A 130 -6.94 -6.86 11.22
N TRP A 131 -6.31 -6.40 10.13
CA TRP A 131 -4.93 -5.93 10.18
C TRP A 131 -4.77 -4.71 11.13
N LEU A 132 -5.84 -3.94 11.36
CA LEU A 132 -5.89 -2.80 12.29
C LEU A 132 -5.67 -3.22 13.75
N TRP A 133 -5.95 -4.48 14.12
CA TRP A 133 -5.76 -4.98 15.49
C TRP A 133 -4.32 -5.32 15.83
N THR A 134 -3.39 -5.15 14.88
CA THR A 134 -1.95 -5.24 15.17
C THR A 134 -1.45 -3.81 15.34
N PRO A 135 -1.09 -3.38 16.57
CA PRO A 135 -0.64 -2.03 16.79
C PRO A 135 0.51 -1.71 15.85
N PRO A 136 0.51 -0.53 15.27
CA PRO A 136 1.74 0.01 14.80
C PRO A 136 2.54 0.74 15.85
N ASN A 137 3.84 0.79 15.58
CA ASN A 137 4.79 1.50 16.40
C ASN A 137 4.84 2.98 15.96
N TYR A 138 5.75 3.73 16.58
CA TYR A 138 6.22 4.99 16.03
C TYR A 138 7.40 4.65 15.11
N GLU A 139 7.37 5.08 13.85
CA GLU A 139 8.24 4.52 12.81
C GLU A 139 8.76 5.61 11.87
N ILE A 140 9.95 5.39 11.31
CA ILE A 140 10.44 6.13 10.14
C ILE A 140 10.76 5.10 9.06
N HIS A 141 10.14 5.26 7.89
CA HIS A 141 10.33 4.38 6.74
C HIS A 141 11.17 5.09 5.68
N ALA A 142 12.13 4.36 5.08
CA ALA A 142 12.83 4.78 3.88
C ALA A 142 12.20 4.12 2.65
N ILE A 143 11.77 4.94 1.70
CA ILE A 143 11.13 4.52 0.46
C ILE A 143 12.03 4.94 -0.70
N ALA A 144 12.38 3.99 -1.57
CA ALA A 144 13.23 4.24 -2.72
C ALA A 144 12.60 5.30 -3.66
N PRO A 145 13.39 6.12 -4.38
CA PRO A 145 12.86 7.20 -5.22
C PRO A 145 11.90 6.74 -6.31
N ASP A 146 12.19 5.62 -6.96
CA ASP A 146 11.38 5.03 -8.01
C ASP A 146 10.04 4.51 -7.48
N VAL A 147 10.05 3.82 -6.34
CA VAL A 147 8.84 3.44 -5.61
C VAL A 147 8.04 4.67 -5.18
N TYR A 148 8.70 5.69 -4.64
CA TYR A 148 8.07 6.93 -4.23
C TYR A 148 7.40 7.64 -5.42
N SER A 149 8.10 7.83 -6.53
CA SER A 149 7.54 8.50 -7.71
C SER A 149 6.30 7.81 -8.24
N LEU A 150 6.26 6.48 -8.17
CA LEU A 150 5.10 5.70 -8.61
C LEU A 150 3.92 5.82 -7.62
N LEU A 151 4.19 5.80 -6.31
CA LEU A 151 3.16 5.76 -5.27
C LEU A 151 2.78 7.14 -4.70
N GLU A 152 3.54 8.20 -5.00
CA GLU A 152 3.34 9.54 -4.47
C GLU A 152 1.91 10.06 -4.65
N PRO A 153 1.26 9.94 -5.84
CA PRO A 153 -0.11 10.41 -6.02
C PRO A 153 -1.07 9.75 -5.01
N HIS A 154 -0.95 8.44 -4.81
CA HIS A 154 -1.77 7.68 -3.87
C HIS A 154 -1.42 7.98 -2.41
N MET A 155 -0.15 8.20 -2.08
CA MET A 155 0.25 8.61 -0.73
C MET A 155 -0.33 9.99 -0.38
N ARG A 156 -0.31 10.93 -1.32
CA ARG A 156 -0.87 12.28 -1.13
C ARG A 156 -2.39 12.25 -0.97
N GLU A 157 -3.08 11.46 -1.79
CA GLU A 157 -4.53 11.25 -1.66
C GLU A 157 -4.88 10.77 -0.24
N LEU A 158 -4.18 9.74 0.27
CA LEU A 158 -4.41 9.23 1.62
C LEU A 158 -4.06 10.24 2.74
N ILE A 159 -3.11 11.15 2.50
CA ILE A 159 -2.81 12.24 3.44
C ILE A 159 -3.94 13.28 3.42
N ASP A 160 -4.44 13.63 2.24
CA ASP A 160 -5.52 14.61 2.07
C ASP A 160 -6.86 14.10 2.63
N GLU A 161 -7.10 12.80 2.56
CA GLU A 161 -8.25 12.11 3.17
C GLU A 161 -8.06 11.78 4.66
N GLU A 162 -6.89 12.08 5.22
CA GLU A 162 -6.48 11.75 6.58
C GLU A 162 -6.50 10.23 6.92
N ASP A 163 -6.59 9.32 5.94
CA ASP A 163 -6.53 7.85 6.16
C ASP A 163 -5.08 7.37 6.42
N PHE A 164 -4.55 7.77 7.58
CA PHE A 164 -3.19 7.47 8.01
C PHE A 164 -2.94 5.96 8.19
N HIS A 165 -3.99 5.20 8.48
CA HIS A 165 -3.93 3.74 8.54
C HIS A 165 -3.57 3.16 7.16
N SER A 166 -4.35 3.49 6.13
CA SER A 166 -4.06 3.01 4.78
C SER A 166 -2.71 3.50 4.27
N LEU A 167 -2.34 4.74 4.58
CA LEU A 167 -1.03 5.31 4.25
C LEU A 167 0.10 4.50 4.89
N ALA A 168 0.00 4.21 6.19
CA ALA A 168 1.03 3.47 6.89
C ALA A 168 1.21 2.06 6.32
N ARG A 169 0.12 1.38 5.96
CA ARG A 169 0.18 0.09 5.28
C ARG A 169 0.83 0.20 3.90
N LEU A 170 0.49 1.24 3.13
CA LEU A 170 1.11 1.50 1.83
C LEU A 170 2.62 1.68 1.94
N CYS A 171 3.07 2.55 2.86
CA CYS A 171 4.48 2.80 3.09
C CYS A 171 5.21 1.55 3.64
N ALA A 172 4.59 0.80 4.55
CA ALA A 172 5.19 -0.39 5.14
C ALA A 172 5.35 -1.55 4.13
N ASP A 173 4.39 -1.74 3.23
CA ASP A 173 4.46 -2.78 2.19
C ASP A 173 5.57 -2.50 1.16
N HIS A 174 6.01 -1.24 1.03
CA HIS A 174 6.89 -0.77 -0.05
C HIS A 174 8.13 0.00 0.42
N CYS A 175 8.49 -0.09 1.71
CA CYS A 175 9.73 0.51 2.22
C CYS A 175 10.91 -0.45 2.10
N GLU A 176 12.11 0.06 1.82
CA GLU A 176 13.34 -0.73 1.87
C GLU A 176 13.76 -1.04 3.31
N ALA A 177 13.49 -0.10 4.22
CA ALA A 177 13.85 -0.22 5.61
C ALA A 177 12.98 0.64 6.51
N VAL A 178 12.89 0.21 7.77
CA VAL A 178 12.16 0.88 8.83
C VAL A 178 13.02 0.97 10.08
N VAL A 179 12.87 2.06 10.82
CA VAL A 179 13.34 2.18 12.21
C VAL A 179 12.15 2.41 13.12
N GLU A 180 12.04 1.56 14.14
CA GLU A 180 10.95 1.58 15.11
C GLU A 180 11.35 2.26 16.43
N PHE A 181 10.38 2.91 17.05
CA PHE A 181 10.50 3.58 18.32
C PHE A 181 9.40 3.11 19.28
N SER A 182 9.80 2.86 20.53
CA SER A 182 8.82 2.79 21.61
C SER A 182 8.21 4.18 21.88
N PRO A 183 7.02 4.27 22.50
CA PRO A 183 6.39 5.57 22.78
C PRO A 183 7.30 6.54 23.54
N GLN A 184 8.07 6.03 24.51
CA GLN A 184 9.01 6.84 25.28
C GLN A 184 10.18 7.33 24.42
N ARG A 185 10.71 6.49 23.52
CA ARG A 185 11.79 6.88 22.61
C ARG A 185 11.33 7.89 21.58
N TRP A 186 10.11 7.74 21.05
CA TRP A 186 9.50 8.71 20.16
C TRP A 186 9.32 10.07 20.83
N LYS A 187 8.80 10.09 22.06
CA LYS A 187 8.66 11.32 22.84
C LYS A 187 10.01 12.00 23.07
N THR A 188 11.04 11.24 23.42
CA THR A 188 12.41 11.77 23.56
C THR A 188 12.93 12.34 22.25
N LEU A 189 12.74 11.64 21.12
CA LEU A 189 13.12 12.12 19.79
C LEU A 189 12.44 13.45 19.46
N ARG A 190 11.11 13.55 19.66
CA ARG A 190 10.32 14.77 19.44
C ARG A 190 10.80 15.94 20.30
N GLN A 191 11.15 15.68 21.56
CA GLN A 191 11.73 16.69 22.45
C GLN A 191 13.08 17.18 21.93
N GLN A 192 13.98 16.27 21.53
CA GLN A 192 15.29 16.61 20.98
C GLN A 192 15.19 17.40 19.67
N VAL A 193 14.27 17.00 18.78
CA VAL A 193 13.94 17.77 17.57
C VAL A 193 13.57 19.20 17.95
N THR A 194 12.70 19.38 18.95
CA THR A 194 12.26 20.72 19.39
C THR A 194 13.41 21.56 19.96
N GLU A 195 14.31 20.94 20.72
CA GLU A 195 15.38 21.64 21.44
C GLU A 195 16.63 21.90 20.59
N GLN A 196 16.95 21.01 19.66
CA GLN A 196 18.25 20.97 18.99
C GLN A 196 18.17 21.16 17.48
N VAL A 197 17.09 20.69 16.83
CA VAL A 197 16.98 20.61 15.37
C VAL A 197 15.54 20.95 14.93
N PRO A 198 15.03 22.17 15.25
CA PRO A 198 13.64 22.53 15.04
C PRO A 198 13.20 22.51 13.56
N GLU A 199 14.14 22.54 12.62
CA GLU A 199 13.92 22.38 11.18
C GLU A 199 13.34 21.01 10.80
N LEU A 200 13.44 19.98 11.65
CA LEU A 200 12.77 18.69 11.44
C LEU A 200 11.27 18.71 11.79
N ILE A 201 10.80 19.71 12.54
CA ILE A 201 9.40 19.77 12.96
C ILE A 201 8.45 19.80 11.74
N PRO A 202 8.66 20.66 10.72
CA PRO A 202 7.81 20.65 9.54
C PRO A 202 7.83 19.33 8.79
N ALA A 203 8.99 18.67 8.67
CA ALA A 203 9.13 17.38 8.00
C ALA A 203 8.33 16.27 8.68
N ILE A 204 8.49 16.12 10.00
CA ILE A 204 7.70 15.16 10.80
C ILE A 204 6.21 15.53 10.73
N SER A 205 5.89 16.82 10.69
CA SER A 205 4.50 17.27 10.67
C SER A 205 3.82 16.99 9.34
N ARG A 206 4.55 17.13 8.22
CA ARG A 206 4.12 16.82 6.85
C ARG A 206 3.91 15.33 6.58
N VAL A 207 4.32 14.45 7.50
CA VAL A 207 4.18 12.98 7.41
C VAL A 207 5.08 12.35 6.35
N LEU A 208 5.25 12.99 5.20
CA LEU A 208 6.01 12.50 4.06
C LEU A 208 6.99 13.56 3.56
N THR A 209 8.24 13.18 3.35
CA THR A 209 9.26 14.03 2.70
C THR A 209 9.75 13.39 1.41
N PRO A 210 9.89 14.16 0.31
CA PRO A 210 10.36 13.64 -0.96
C PRO A 210 11.86 13.27 -0.89
N PRO A 211 12.36 12.47 -1.85
CA PRO A 211 13.78 12.07 -1.89
C PRO A 211 14.76 13.25 -1.96
N ASP A 212 14.38 14.34 -2.62
CA ASP A 212 15.21 15.55 -2.74
C ASP A 212 15.57 16.17 -1.38
N ASP A 213 14.70 16.01 -0.38
CA ASP A 213 14.92 16.51 0.97
C ASP A 213 15.78 15.55 1.82
N TYR A 214 16.02 14.31 1.36
CA TYR A 214 16.63 13.24 2.15
C TYR A 214 17.95 13.63 2.80
N THR A 215 18.85 14.26 2.05
CA THR A 215 20.18 14.63 2.57
C THR A 215 20.04 15.57 3.76
N SER A 216 19.19 16.59 3.64
CA SER A 216 18.94 17.53 4.74
C SER A 216 18.28 16.84 5.94
N MET A 217 17.34 15.93 5.70
CA MET A 217 16.66 15.18 6.76
C MET A 217 17.61 14.22 7.48
N SER A 218 18.44 13.51 6.73
CA SER A 218 19.44 12.58 7.27
C SER A 218 20.47 13.31 8.12
N GLU A 219 21.02 14.43 7.64
CA GLU A 219 21.95 15.27 8.40
C GLU A 219 21.33 15.77 9.71
N ALA A 220 20.09 16.25 9.63
CA ALA A 220 19.34 16.73 10.80
C ALA A 220 19.06 15.60 11.80
N LEU A 221 18.67 14.40 11.34
CA LEU A 221 18.45 13.23 12.20
C LEU A 221 19.77 12.75 12.85
N ARG A 222 20.91 12.83 12.16
CA ARG A 222 22.23 12.46 12.71
C ARG A 222 22.63 13.30 13.92
N LEU A 223 22.19 14.57 14.00
CA LEU A 223 22.48 15.44 15.14
C LEU A 223 21.85 14.93 16.45
N ILE A 224 20.75 14.17 16.37
CA ILE A 224 20.01 13.65 17.52
C ILE A 224 20.11 12.13 17.69
N ALA A 225 20.56 11.42 16.65
CA ALA A 225 20.73 9.96 16.62
C ALA A 225 21.99 9.48 17.38
N THR A 226 22.29 10.01 18.56
CA THR A 226 23.48 9.55 19.30
C THR A 226 23.32 8.08 19.74
N PRO A 227 24.35 7.21 19.61
CA PRO A 227 24.25 5.79 19.95
C PRO A 227 23.83 5.51 21.40
N THR A 228 24.09 6.45 22.31
CA THR A 228 23.71 6.36 23.72
C THR A 228 22.23 6.66 23.95
N LEU A 229 21.60 7.45 23.07
CA LEU A 229 20.21 7.89 23.21
C LEU A 229 19.27 7.12 22.27
N GLN A 230 19.67 6.88 21.02
CA GLN A 230 18.89 6.16 20.00
C GLN A 230 19.78 5.23 19.13
N PRO A 231 20.25 4.10 19.67
CA PRO A 231 21.14 3.19 18.94
C PRO A 231 20.54 2.62 17.64
N SER A 232 19.22 2.41 17.58
CA SER A 232 18.54 1.90 16.38
C SER A 232 18.52 2.94 15.24
N LEU A 233 18.22 4.20 15.55
CA LEU A 233 18.27 5.29 14.57
C LEU A 233 19.69 5.55 14.09
N ASP A 234 20.67 5.52 14.99
CA ASP A 234 22.09 5.63 14.63
C ASP A 234 22.52 4.52 13.65
N ALA A 235 22.17 3.27 13.97
CA ALA A 235 22.49 2.13 13.11
C ALA A 235 21.79 2.24 11.74
N TRP A 236 20.51 2.62 11.73
CA TRP A 236 19.74 2.81 10.50
C TRP A 236 20.34 3.92 9.61
N LEU A 237 20.69 5.09 10.17
CA LEU A 237 21.36 6.17 9.43
C LEU A 237 22.76 5.81 8.95
N ARG A 238 23.46 4.88 9.60
CA ARG A 238 24.74 4.36 9.11
C ARG A 238 24.58 3.45 7.90
N VAL A 239 23.48 2.69 7.82
CA VAL A 239 23.18 1.82 6.69
C VAL A 239 22.68 2.62 5.49
N HIS A 240 21.81 3.60 5.71
CA HIS A 240 21.15 4.35 4.62
C HIS A 240 21.79 5.69 4.29
N GLY A 241 22.70 6.19 5.12
CA GLY A 241 23.07 7.59 5.06
C GLY A 241 24.21 7.96 4.10
N ASP A 242 24.74 7.01 3.32
CA ASP A 242 25.68 7.28 2.21
C ASP A 242 25.24 6.47 0.97
N GLY A 243 24.78 7.13 -0.10
CA GLY A 243 24.66 6.52 -1.44
C GLY A 243 23.32 6.72 -2.16
N GLN A 244 22.19 6.55 -1.48
CA GLN A 244 20.86 6.72 -2.07
C GLN A 244 20.07 7.85 -1.37
N GLN A 245 19.20 8.51 -2.12
CA GLN A 245 18.24 9.47 -1.59
C GLN A 245 16.92 8.74 -1.38
N TYR A 246 16.32 8.87 -0.21
CA TYR A 246 15.07 8.18 0.11
C TYR A 246 13.96 9.18 0.42
N ALA A 247 12.75 8.90 -0.03
CA ALA A 247 11.60 9.51 0.60
C ALA A 247 11.47 8.98 2.03
N LEU A 248 11.06 9.84 2.97
CA LEU A 248 10.84 9.44 4.36
C LEU A 248 9.38 9.58 4.72
N TYR A 249 8.82 8.50 5.27
CA TYR A 249 7.50 8.51 5.89
C TYR A 249 7.64 8.43 7.42
N PHE A 250 7.05 9.38 8.13
CA PHE A 250 7.07 9.49 9.58
C PHE A 250 5.72 9.04 10.15
N ARG A 251 5.70 7.86 10.76
CA ARG A 251 4.51 7.28 11.36
C ARG A 251 4.38 7.67 12.82
N ASP A 252 3.18 8.09 13.21
CA ASP A 252 2.83 8.42 14.58
C ASP A 252 1.48 7.80 14.95
N ILE A 253 1.50 6.71 15.73
CA ILE A 253 0.27 6.02 16.15
C ILE A 253 -0.69 6.94 16.92
N GLY A 254 -0.21 8.02 17.55
CA GLY A 254 -1.08 9.00 18.19
C GLY A 254 -1.99 9.73 17.20
N ARG A 255 -1.57 9.86 15.94
CA ARG A 255 -2.42 10.42 14.86
C ARG A 255 -3.43 9.39 14.37
N GLU A 256 -3.00 8.13 14.25
CA GLU A 256 -3.86 7.01 13.83
C GLU A 256 -4.96 6.69 14.87
N ALA A 257 -4.68 6.84 16.17
CA ALA A 257 -5.64 6.57 17.25
C ALA A 257 -6.64 7.70 17.50
N ALA A 258 -6.35 8.94 17.07
CA ALA A 258 -7.26 10.07 17.24
C ALA A 258 -8.55 9.93 16.41
N GLU A 259 -8.57 9.03 15.42
CA GLU A 259 -9.75 8.67 14.62
C GLU A 259 -10.73 7.72 15.33
N GLU A 260 -10.29 6.99 16.36
CA GLU A 260 -11.13 6.00 17.06
C GLU A 260 -11.98 6.58 18.20
N GLU A 261 -11.78 7.85 18.57
CA GLU A 261 -12.68 8.55 19.50
C GLU A 261 -13.81 9.25 18.71
N PRO A 262 -15.02 8.68 18.62
CA PRO A 262 -16.15 9.42 18.10
C PRO A 262 -16.48 10.55 19.09
N THR A 263 -16.38 11.80 18.63
CA THR A 263 -17.10 12.91 19.24
C THR A 263 -18.60 12.77 19.08
#